data_AF-A0A9X2SY30-F1
#
_entry.id   AF-A0A9X2SY30-F1
#
_cell.length_a   1.000
_cell.length_b   1.000
_cell.length_c   1.000
_cell.angle_alpha   90.00
_cell.angle_beta   90.00
_cell.angle_gamma   90.00
#
_symmetry.space_group_name_H-M   'P 1'
#
loop_
_entity.id
_entity.type
_entity.pdbx_description
1 polymer ?
#
loop_
_entity_poly.entity_id
_entity_poly.type
_entity_poly.pdbx_seq_one_letter_code
_entity_poly.pdbx_strand_id
1 'polypeptide(L)'
;MKALIDEAKQYIQREVQSKNDVFIKLCSLNLLNAAIKDKEYKKELSYGYIKPRVSRLVKFLISHFENGYADELYYDAQGQCMYIRCYGIQFSFHNIIVTNEIRTFANSELNNPIEWDGVRLQPISKDLFLLAKDIHSRNIEVNQINDVFKHIIEDN
;
A
#
# COMPACT_ATOMS: atom_id res chain seq x y z
N MET A 1 -10.78 13.53 9.79
CA MET A 1 -9.47 12.95 9.40
C MET A 1 -8.90 12.07 10.51
N LYS A 2 -8.74 12.58 11.74
CA LYS A 2 -8.19 11.83 12.89
C LYS A 2 -8.73 10.39 13.09
N ALA A 3 -10.06 10.20 13.09
CA ALA A 3 -10.63 8.85 13.26
C ALA A 3 -10.14 7.85 12.19
N LEU A 4 -10.05 8.28 10.93
CA LEU A 4 -9.53 7.45 9.83
C LEU A 4 -8.05 7.12 10.01
N ILE A 5 -7.26 8.07 10.53
CA ILE A 5 -5.84 7.86 10.84
C ILE A 5 -5.68 6.82 11.94
N ASP A 6 -6.48 6.90 13.01
CA ASP A 6 -6.42 5.94 14.10
C ASP A 6 -6.87 4.54 13.67
N GLU A 7 -7.91 4.44 12.83
CA GLU A 7 -8.28 3.17 12.19
C GLU A 7 -7.17 2.61 11.28
N ALA A 8 -6.56 3.44 10.43
CA ALA A 8 -5.44 3.03 9.59
C ALA A 8 -4.27 2.47 10.41
N LYS A 9 -3.94 3.10 11.56
CA LYS A 9 -2.93 2.59 12.51
C LYS A 9 -3.29 1.20 13.07
N GLN A 10 -4.58 0.86 13.19
CA GLN A 10 -5.01 -0.48 13.61
C GLN A 10 -4.86 -1.49 12.47
N TYR A 11 -5.30 -1.16 11.25
CA TYR A 11 -5.23 -2.07 10.10
C TYR A 11 -3.80 -2.48 9.75
N ILE A 12 -2.83 -1.57 9.81
CA ILE A 12 -1.42 -1.91 9.53
C ILE A 12 -0.83 -2.90 10.55
N GLN A 13 -1.45 -3.08 11.73
CA GLN A 13 -1.00 -4.03 12.77
C GLN A 13 -1.65 -5.41 12.66
N ARG A 14 -2.79 -5.54 11.97
CA ARG A 14 -3.51 -6.83 11.83
C ARG A 14 -2.68 -7.86 11.07
N GLU A 15 -3.03 -9.14 11.17
CA GLU A 15 -2.41 -10.15 10.30
C GLU A 15 -3.02 -10.11 8.89
N VAL A 16 -2.29 -10.63 7.92
CA VAL A 16 -2.81 -10.79 6.55
C VAL A 16 -3.34 -12.21 6.43
N GLN A 17 -4.63 -12.35 6.15
CA GLN A 17 -5.29 -13.63 5.90
C GLN A 17 -5.83 -13.71 4.46
N SER A 18 -6.12 -12.54 3.87
CA SER A 18 -6.71 -12.40 2.55
C SER A 18 -6.07 -11.28 1.74
N LYS A 19 -6.32 -11.27 0.43
CA LYS A 19 -5.95 -10.14 -0.45
C LYS A 19 -6.64 -8.83 -0.06
N ASN A 20 -7.86 -8.91 0.49
CA ASN A 20 -8.55 -7.74 1.05
C ASN A 20 -7.79 -7.14 2.25
N ASP A 21 -7.15 -7.97 3.07
CA ASP A 21 -6.31 -7.47 4.17
C ASP A 21 -5.05 -6.77 3.65
N VAL A 22 -4.46 -7.26 2.56
CA VAL A 22 -3.35 -6.57 1.87
C VAL A 22 -3.81 -5.22 1.33
N PHE A 23 -4.95 -5.20 0.62
CA PHE A 23 -5.48 -3.98 0.03
C PHE A 23 -5.73 -2.89 1.09
N ILE A 24 -6.45 -3.21 2.17
CA ILE A 24 -6.72 -2.23 3.23
C ILE A 24 -5.46 -1.80 3.97
N LYS A 25 -4.45 -2.68 4.10
CA LYS A 25 -3.13 -2.31 4.65
C LYS A 25 -2.38 -1.34 3.73
N LEU A 26 -2.37 -1.58 2.42
CA LEU A 26 -1.72 -0.70 1.45
C LEU A 26 -2.39 0.70 1.45
N CYS A 27 -3.73 0.75 1.43
CA CYS A 27 -4.47 2.00 1.54
C CYS A 27 -4.20 2.70 2.87
N SER A 28 -4.15 1.96 3.99
CA SER A 28 -3.80 2.50 5.30
C SER A 28 -2.40 3.12 5.30
N LEU A 29 -1.39 2.43 4.77
CA LEU A 29 -0.02 2.92 4.69
C LEU A 29 0.08 4.16 3.79
N ASN A 30 -0.65 4.20 2.67
CA ASN A 30 -0.71 5.36 1.79
C ASN A 30 -1.34 6.58 2.49
N LEU A 31 -2.47 6.40 3.18
CA LEU A 31 -3.13 7.45 3.97
C LEU A 31 -2.21 7.99 5.07
N LEU A 32 -1.57 7.12 5.84
CA LEU A 32 -0.64 7.53 6.89
C LEU A 32 0.57 8.28 6.31
N ASN A 33 1.08 7.84 5.16
CA ASN A 33 2.20 8.49 4.48
C ASN A 33 1.84 9.89 3.96
N ALA A 34 0.59 10.07 3.48
CA ALA A 34 0.07 11.39 3.13
C ALA A 34 -0.07 12.28 4.39
N ALA A 35 -0.61 11.72 5.48
CA ALA A 35 -0.87 12.44 6.72
C ALA A 35 0.39 12.93 7.47
N ILE A 36 1.56 12.30 7.30
CA ILE A 36 2.84 12.76 7.90
C ILE A 36 3.14 14.23 7.54
N LYS A 37 2.69 14.70 6.38
CA LYS A 37 2.95 16.07 5.91
C LYS A 37 2.15 17.10 6.72
N ASP A 38 1.05 16.70 7.35
CA ASP A 38 0.23 17.56 8.19
C ASP A 38 0.88 17.75 9.57
N LYS A 39 0.95 19.01 10.02
CA LYS A 39 1.51 19.38 11.32
C LYS A 39 0.72 18.76 12.48
N GLU A 40 -0.58 18.51 12.32
CA GLU A 40 -1.43 17.87 13.34
C GLU A 40 -0.91 16.47 13.70
N TYR A 41 -0.42 15.71 12.71
CA TYR A 41 -0.03 14.31 12.88
C TYR A 41 1.48 14.09 13.09
N LYS A 42 2.32 15.14 12.99
CA LYS A 42 3.79 15.02 13.14
C LYS A 42 4.27 14.46 14.49
N LYS A 43 3.47 14.60 15.55
CA LYS A 43 3.78 14.04 16.88
C LYS A 43 3.47 12.55 16.99
N GLU A 44 2.58 12.04 16.14
CA GLU A 44 2.06 10.67 16.21
C GLU A 44 2.55 9.78 15.06
N LEU A 45 2.84 10.39 13.91
CA LEU A 45 3.29 9.71 12.70
C LEU A 45 4.69 10.19 12.34
N SER A 46 5.56 9.23 12.05
CA SER A 46 6.89 9.48 11.53
C SER A 46 7.23 8.44 10.47
N TYR A 47 8.21 8.75 9.63
CA TYR A 47 8.74 7.75 8.70
C TYR A 47 9.32 6.53 9.44
N GLY A 48 9.85 6.72 10.64
CA GLY A 48 10.28 5.62 11.52
C GLY A 48 9.14 4.71 11.97
N TYR A 49 7.90 5.20 11.99
CA TYR A 49 6.71 4.39 12.27
C TYR A 49 6.21 3.65 11.02
N ILE A 50 6.16 4.32 9.86
CA ILE A 50 5.57 3.76 8.64
C ILE A 50 6.52 2.78 7.92
N LYS A 51 7.78 3.17 7.70
CA LYS A 51 8.71 2.41 6.85
C LYS A 51 8.96 0.96 7.33
N PRO A 52 9.13 0.67 8.63
CA PRO A 52 9.23 -0.71 9.09
C PRO A 52 8.00 -1.55 8.76
N ARG A 53 6.80 -0.95 8.80
CA ARG A 53 5.53 -1.64 8.52
C ARG A 53 5.33 -1.92 7.05
N VAL A 54 5.73 -0.98 6.18
CA VAL A 54 5.82 -1.24 4.73
C VAL A 54 6.76 -2.42 4.48
N SER A 55 7.97 -2.40 5.06
CA SER A 55 8.98 -3.44 4.84
C SER A 55 8.51 -4.81 5.35
N ARG A 56 7.80 -4.85 6.49
CA ARG A 56 7.16 -6.07 7.00
C ARG A 56 6.11 -6.62 6.04
N LEU A 57 5.26 -5.77 5.46
CA LEU A 57 4.28 -6.18 4.46
C LEU A 57 4.97 -6.69 3.19
N VAL A 58 5.99 -5.99 2.69
CA VAL A 58 6.77 -6.42 1.51
C VAL A 58 7.39 -7.79 1.73
N LYS A 59 8.02 -8.03 2.88
CA LYS A 59 8.56 -9.36 3.24
C LYS A 59 7.48 -10.44 3.18
N PHE A 60 6.31 -10.17 3.75
CA PHE A 60 5.18 -11.09 3.69
C PHE A 60 4.78 -11.40 2.24
N LEU A 61 4.66 -10.37 1.40
CA LEU A 61 4.25 -10.52 0.01
C LEU A 61 5.30 -11.27 -0.83
N ILE A 62 6.60 -11.04 -0.62
CA ILE A 62 7.67 -11.80 -1.27
C ILE A 62 7.57 -13.29 -0.90
N SER A 63 7.41 -13.61 0.39
CA SER A 63 7.36 -15.01 0.85
C SER A 63 6.08 -15.76 0.48
N HIS A 64 5.02 -15.05 0.06
CA HIS A 64 3.72 -15.61 -0.28
C HIS A 64 3.22 -15.12 -1.65
N PHE A 65 4.14 -14.81 -2.57
CA PHE A 65 3.78 -14.19 -3.85
C PHE A 65 2.83 -15.09 -4.66
N GLU A 66 3.13 -16.39 -4.70
CA GLU A 66 2.32 -17.42 -5.38
C GLU A 66 0.87 -17.53 -4.85
N ASN A 67 0.58 -17.00 -3.65
CA ASN A 67 -0.78 -17.00 -3.09
C ASN A 67 -1.67 -15.90 -3.71
N GLY A 68 -1.14 -15.07 -4.61
CA GLY A 68 -1.92 -14.04 -5.32
C GLY A 68 -2.32 -12.83 -4.48
N TYR A 69 -1.65 -12.61 -3.34
CA TYR A 69 -1.90 -11.48 -2.42
C TYR A 69 -1.53 -10.12 -3.03
N ALA A 70 -0.57 -10.10 -3.94
CA ALA A 70 -0.25 -8.95 -4.79
C ALA A 70 -0.32 -9.42 -6.25
N ASP A 71 -0.70 -8.52 -7.15
CA ASP A 71 -0.68 -8.78 -8.60
C ASP A 71 0.75 -8.69 -9.13
N GLU A 72 1.52 -7.72 -8.62
CA GLU A 72 2.89 -7.46 -9.04
C GLU A 72 3.72 -6.91 -7.87
N LEU A 73 5.02 -7.22 -7.87
CA LEU A 73 6.01 -6.69 -6.95
C LEU A 73 7.26 -6.29 -7.72
N TYR A 74 7.76 -5.09 -7.48
CA TYR A 74 9.03 -4.63 -8.04
C TYR A 74 9.74 -3.70 -7.07
N TYR A 75 11.02 -3.94 -6.84
CA TYR A 75 11.89 -3.04 -6.09
C TYR A 75 12.90 -2.41 -7.05
N ASP A 76 12.75 -1.11 -7.26
CA ASP A 76 13.73 -0.27 -7.94
C ASP A 76 14.82 0.14 -6.95
N ALA A 77 15.99 -0.47 -7.08
CA ALA A 77 17.14 -0.16 -6.24
C ALA A 77 17.73 1.25 -6.52
N GLN A 78 17.59 1.77 -7.74
CA GLN A 78 18.11 3.08 -8.12
C GLN A 78 17.24 4.20 -7.55
N GLY A 79 15.92 4.12 -7.76
CA GLY A 79 14.94 5.05 -7.17
C GLY A 79 14.63 4.79 -5.70
N GLN A 80 15.17 3.71 -5.14
CA GLN A 80 14.90 3.24 -3.77
C GLN A 80 13.39 3.11 -3.51
N CYS A 81 12.66 2.53 -4.47
CA CYS A 81 11.21 2.52 -4.48
C CYS A 81 10.66 1.10 -4.58
N MET A 82 9.71 0.77 -3.71
CA MET A 82 8.94 -0.46 -3.81
C MET A 82 7.61 -0.18 -4.49
N TYR A 83 7.35 -0.90 -5.57
CA TYR A 83 6.08 -0.94 -6.29
C TYR A 83 5.32 -2.21 -5.94
N ILE A 84 4.04 -2.06 -5.60
CA ILE A 84 3.15 -3.16 -5.24
C ILE A 84 1.83 -2.92 -5.97
N ARG A 85 1.41 -3.86 -6.83
CA ARG A 85 0.07 -3.80 -7.44
C ARG A 85 -0.90 -4.70 -6.67
N CYS A 86 -2.07 -4.16 -6.35
CA CYS A 86 -3.15 -4.91 -5.72
C CYS A 86 -4.50 -4.44 -6.24
N TYR A 87 -5.28 -5.37 -6.79
CA TYR A 87 -6.54 -5.11 -7.48
C TYR A 87 -6.39 -4.07 -8.58
N GLY A 88 -5.31 -4.17 -9.36
CA GLY A 88 -5.04 -3.23 -10.46
C GLY A 88 -4.49 -1.87 -10.02
N ILE A 89 -4.47 -1.54 -8.73
CA ILE A 89 -3.97 -0.26 -8.21
C ILE A 89 -2.49 -0.39 -7.82
N GLN A 90 -1.64 0.47 -8.37
CA GLN A 90 -0.19 0.47 -8.09
C GLN A 90 0.17 1.42 -6.93
N PHE A 91 0.68 0.85 -5.84
CA PHE A 91 1.21 1.57 -4.70
C PHE A 91 2.73 1.69 -4.80
N SER A 92 3.27 2.86 -4.42
CA SER A 92 4.71 3.11 -4.40
C SER A 92 5.18 3.59 -3.02
N PHE A 93 6.21 2.98 -2.46
CA PHE A 93 6.82 3.39 -1.20
C PHE A 93 8.32 3.62 -1.35
N HIS A 94 8.75 4.86 -1.15
CA HIS A 94 10.15 5.25 -1.27
C HIS A 94 10.90 5.04 0.04
N ASN A 95 12.19 4.71 -0.08
CA ASN A 95 13.14 4.63 1.01
C ASN A 95 12.68 3.68 2.13
N ILE A 96 12.13 2.51 1.77
CA ILE A 96 11.76 1.45 2.71
C ILE A 96 13.01 0.88 3.40
N ILE A 97 12.81 0.12 4.48
CA ILE A 97 13.91 -0.59 5.12
C ILE A 97 14.20 -1.84 4.29
N VAL A 98 15.31 -1.83 3.55
CA VAL A 98 15.74 -2.96 2.73
C VAL A 98 16.35 -4.05 3.62
N THR A 99 15.58 -5.10 3.90
CA THR A 99 16.08 -6.28 4.61
C THR A 99 16.83 -7.21 3.67
N ASN A 100 17.47 -8.25 4.20
CA ASN A 100 18.15 -9.25 3.37
C ASN A 100 17.18 -9.94 2.42
N GLU A 101 15.95 -10.24 2.84
CA GLU A 101 14.94 -10.87 1.99
C GLU A 101 14.54 -9.96 0.82
N ILE A 102 14.36 -8.65 1.07
CA ILE A 102 14.05 -7.67 0.01
C ILE A 102 15.25 -7.52 -0.93
N ARG A 103 16.48 -7.51 -0.40
CA ARG A 103 17.70 -7.47 -1.21
C ARG A 103 17.82 -8.72 -2.08
N THR A 104 17.56 -9.91 -1.55
CA THR A 104 17.57 -11.16 -2.32
C THR A 104 16.52 -11.14 -3.42
N PHE A 105 15.30 -10.72 -3.10
CA PHE A 105 14.24 -10.53 -4.08
C PHE A 105 14.67 -9.58 -5.20
N ALA A 106 15.21 -8.42 -4.86
CA ALA A 106 15.63 -7.41 -5.83
C ALA A 106 16.69 -7.88 -6.85
N ASN A 107 17.47 -8.91 -6.50
CA ASN A 107 18.49 -9.52 -7.36
C ASN A 107 18.03 -10.84 -8.00
N SER A 108 16.74 -11.17 -7.91
CA SER A 108 16.17 -12.41 -8.45
C SER A 108 15.34 -12.14 -9.72
N GLU A 109 15.12 -13.19 -10.51
CA GLU A 109 14.25 -13.18 -11.70
C GLU A 109 12.78 -12.85 -11.37
N LEU A 110 12.39 -12.86 -10.09
CA LEU A 110 11.04 -12.46 -9.66
C LEU A 110 10.88 -10.94 -9.62
N ASN A 111 11.97 -10.18 -9.58
CA ASN A 111 11.95 -8.71 -9.54
C ASN A 111 11.87 -8.12 -10.94
N ASN A 112 10.73 -8.34 -11.60
CA ASN A 112 10.49 -7.83 -12.94
C ASN A 112 10.19 -6.33 -12.91
N PRO A 113 10.86 -5.49 -13.73
CA PRO A 113 10.57 -4.07 -13.83
C PRO A 113 9.11 -3.80 -14.19
N ILE A 114 8.51 -2.81 -13.52
CA ILE A 114 7.13 -2.38 -13.74
C ILE A 114 7.13 -0.91 -14.18
N GLU A 115 6.30 -0.57 -15.17
CA GLU A 115 6.06 0.81 -15.58
C GLU A 115 5.15 1.52 -14.56
N TRP A 116 5.47 2.78 -14.24
CA TRP A 116 4.65 3.57 -13.32
C TRP A 116 3.35 4.02 -14.02
N ASP A 117 2.21 3.81 -13.37
CA ASP A 117 0.88 4.11 -13.95
C ASP A 117 0.61 5.62 -14.16
N GLY A 118 1.50 6.51 -13.73
CA GLY A 118 1.30 7.96 -13.81
C GLY A 118 0.37 8.53 -12.72
N VAL A 119 -0.24 7.69 -11.89
CA VAL A 119 -1.21 8.11 -10.87
C VAL A 119 -0.53 8.36 -9.53
N ARG A 120 -0.73 9.56 -8.95
CA ARG A 120 -0.28 9.89 -7.60
C ARG A 120 -1.40 9.56 -6.61
N LEU A 121 -1.18 8.57 -5.72
CA LEU A 121 -2.22 8.12 -4.78
C LEU A 121 -2.33 8.93 -3.48
N GLN A 122 -1.36 9.79 -3.14
CA GLN A 122 -1.40 10.56 -1.89
C GLN A 122 -2.58 11.56 -1.82
N PRO A 123 -2.88 12.34 -2.88
CA PRO A 123 -4.05 13.24 -2.91
C PRO A 123 -5.37 12.53 -2.64
N ILE A 124 -5.54 11.34 -3.20
CA ILE A 124 -6.77 10.52 -3.09
C ILE A 124 -6.70 9.47 -1.97
N SER A 125 -5.72 9.58 -1.06
CA SER A 125 -5.41 8.53 -0.08
C SER A 125 -6.55 8.26 0.91
N LYS A 126 -7.36 9.28 1.20
CA LYS A 126 -8.55 9.16 2.04
C LYS A 126 -9.62 8.31 1.35
N ASP A 127 -9.92 8.60 0.09
CA ASP A 127 -11.00 7.92 -0.64
C ASP A 127 -10.61 6.47 -0.97
N LEU A 128 -9.33 6.22 -1.27
CA LEU A 128 -8.80 4.86 -1.38
C LEU A 128 -8.93 4.05 -0.08
N PHE A 129 -8.74 4.69 1.08
CA PHE A 129 -8.92 4.01 2.37
C PHE A 129 -10.40 3.71 2.65
N LEU A 130 -11.31 4.61 2.27
CA LEU A 130 -12.76 4.37 2.37
C LEU A 130 -13.20 3.23 1.44
N LEU A 131 -12.75 3.22 0.19
CA LEU A 131 -12.99 2.11 -0.74
C LEU A 131 -12.52 0.77 -0.14
N ALA A 132 -11.31 0.73 0.40
CA ALA A 132 -10.80 -0.51 1.01
C ALA A 132 -11.63 -0.96 2.23
N LYS A 133 -12.18 -0.02 3.01
CA LYS A 133 -13.11 -0.34 4.10
C LYS A 133 -14.41 -0.92 3.58
N ASP A 134 -14.97 -0.34 2.51
CA ASP A 134 -16.21 -0.85 1.91
C ASP A 134 -16.04 -2.26 1.34
N ILE A 135 -14.88 -2.57 0.74
CA ILE A 135 -14.54 -3.94 0.33
C ILE A 135 -14.44 -4.87 1.56
N HIS A 136 -13.79 -4.43 2.64
CA HIS A 136 -13.64 -5.24 3.86
C HIS A 136 -14.99 -5.53 4.54
N SER A 137 -15.89 -4.55 4.53
CA SER A 137 -17.26 -4.66 5.04
C SER A 137 -18.24 -5.32 4.07
N ARG A 138 -17.79 -5.72 2.85
CA ARG A 138 -18.62 -6.31 1.78
C ARG A 138 -19.75 -5.39 1.30
N ASN A 139 -19.56 -4.09 1.38
CA ASN A 139 -20.46 -3.09 0.79
C ASN A 139 -20.22 -2.95 -0.72
N ILE A 140 -18.99 -3.24 -1.16
CA ILE A 140 -18.56 -3.23 -2.56
C ILE A 140 -17.91 -4.59 -2.85
N GLU A 141 -18.18 -5.12 -4.04
CA GLU A 141 -17.56 -6.35 -4.54
C GLU A 141 -16.20 -6.08 -5.18
N VAL A 142 -15.30 -7.06 -5.13
CA VAL A 142 -13.92 -6.92 -5.65
C VAL A 142 -13.89 -6.53 -7.13
N ASN A 143 -14.82 -7.01 -7.94
CA ASN A 143 -14.92 -6.69 -9.36
C ASN A 143 -15.29 -5.22 -9.64
N GLN A 144 -15.75 -4.47 -8.64
CA GLN A 144 -16.13 -3.06 -8.76
C GLN A 144 -14.98 -2.10 -8.42
N ILE A 145 -13.85 -2.60 -7.90
CA ILE A 145 -12.74 -1.75 -7.41
C ILE A 145 -12.21 -0.82 -8.49
N ASN A 146 -12.00 -1.32 -9.71
CA ASN A 146 -11.43 -0.52 -10.81
C ASN A 146 -12.37 0.60 -11.26
N ASP A 147 -13.68 0.34 -11.31
CA ASP A 147 -14.68 1.34 -11.69
C ASP A 147 -14.76 2.46 -10.65
N VAL A 148 -14.79 2.10 -9.36
CA VAL A 148 -14.80 3.08 -8.27
C VAL A 148 -13.49 3.87 -8.23
N PHE A 149 -12.35 3.20 -8.43
CA PHE A 149 -11.05 3.86 -8.47
C PHE A 149 -10.95 4.88 -9.61
N LYS A 150 -11.48 4.54 -10.78
CA LYS A 150 -11.55 5.47 -11.92
C LYS A 150 -12.32 6.74 -11.56
N HIS A 151 -13.48 6.62 -10.92
CA HIS A 151 -14.25 7.77 -10.47
C HIS A 151 -13.50 8.61 -9.42
N ILE A 152 -12.82 7.97 -8.45
CA ILE A 152 -11.99 8.68 -7.47
C ILE A 152 -10.91 9.54 -8.15
N ILE A 153 -10.30 9.04 -9.23
CA ILE A 153 -9.28 9.78 -9.99
C ILE A 153 -9.91 10.94 -10.77
N GLU A 154 -11.07 10.75 -11.40
CA GLU A 154 -11.74 11.78 -12.21
C GLU A 154 -12.23 12.97 -11.38
N ASP A 155 -12.57 12.73 -10.11
CA ASP A 155 -13.09 13.76 -9.19
C ASP A 155 -11.99 14.61 -8.50
N ASN A 156 -10.70 14.39 -8.79
CA ASN A 156 -9.55 15.05 -8.12
C ASN A 156 -8.52 15.63 -9.09
#